data_AF-A0A258BJ60-F1
#
_entry.id   AF-A0A258BJ60-F1
#
_cell.length_a   1.000
_cell.length_b   1.000
_cell.length_c   1.000
_cell.angle_alpha   90.00
_cell.angle_beta   90.00
_cell.angle_gamma   90.00
#
_symmetry.space_group_name_H-M   'P 1'
#
loop_
_entity.id
_entity.type
_entity.pdbx_description
1 polymer ?
#
loop_
_entity_poly.entity_id
_entity_poly.type
_entity_poly.pdbx_seq_one_letter_code
_entity_poly.pdbx_strand_id
1 'polypeptide(L)' 'MATAPITQDSHLYLIDASAYVFRAFHALPPLTRASDGLPVGAVAGFCNMLFKLLEELKGGQRPTHF' A
#
# COMPACT_ATOMS: atom_id res chain seq x y z
N MET A 1 -12.93 9.89 -8.87
CA MET A 1 -12.88 11.01 -7.90
C MET A 1 -12.25 12.19 -8.62
N ALA A 2 -12.78 13.40 -8.45
CA ALA A 2 -12.14 14.58 -9.03
C ALA A 2 -10.87 14.90 -8.25
N THR A 3 -9.76 15.01 -8.96
CA THR A 3 -8.46 15.44 -8.44
C THR A 3 -8.60 16.83 -7.82
N ALA A 4 -8.31 16.98 -6.53
CA ALA A 4 -8.33 18.29 -5.88
C ALA A 4 -7.09 19.11 -6.28
N PRO A 5 -7.16 20.45 -6.39
CA PRO A 5 -5.97 21.26 -6.62
C PRO A 5 -4.94 21.09 -5.48
N ILE A 6 -3.66 20.99 -5.81
CA ILE A 6 -2.57 20.98 -4.82
C ILE A 6 -2.38 22.41 -4.29
N THR A 7 -2.38 22.57 -2.98
CA THR A 7 -2.21 23.84 -2.26
C THR A 7 -1.09 23.74 -1.21
N GLN A 8 -0.76 24.85 -0.54
CA GLN A 8 0.23 24.86 0.54
C GLN A 8 -0.17 24.02 1.75
N ASP A 9 -1.47 23.77 1.95
CA ASP A 9 -2.01 22.95 3.04
C ASP A 9 -2.14 21.47 2.65
N SER A 10 -1.69 21.09 1.45
CA SER A 10 -1.78 19.70 0.99
C SER A 10 -0.74 18.81 1.66
N HIS A 11 -1.15 17.60 2.03
CA HIS A 11 -0.27 16.59 2.62
C HIS A 11 0.19 15.56 1.58
N LEU A 12 1.50 15.34 1.50
CA LEU A 12 2.13 14.37 0.61
C LEU A 12 2.63 13.15 1.39
N TYR A 13 2.24 11.96 0.95
CA TYR A 13 2.80 10.69 1.44
C TYR A 13 3.78 10.15 0.40
N LEU A 14 5.01 9.88 0.82
CA LEU A 14 6.05 9.24 0.00
C LEU A 14 6.29 7.83 0.53
N ILE A 15 6.11 6.82 -0.32
CA ILE A 15 6.23 5.41 0.05
C ILE A 15 7.40 4.79 -0.70
N ASP A 16 8.37 4.25 0.05
CA ASP A 16 9.40 3.36 -0.51
C ASP A 16 8.82 1.96 -0.70
N ALA A 17 8.39 1.68 -1.93
CA ALA A 17 7.83 0.39 -2.29
C ALA A 17 8.84 -0.76 -2.17
N SER A 18 10.12 -0.51 -2.45
CA SER A 18 11.16 -1.55 -2.44
C SER A 18 11.40 -2.09 -1.03
N ALA A 19 11.51 -1.19 -0.05
CA ALA A 19 11.66 -1.56 1.35
C ALA A 19 10.42 -2.29 1.88
N TYR A 20 9.21 -1.86 1.51
CA TYR A 20 7.98 -2.53 1.93
C TYR A 20 7.85 -3.92 1.33
N VAL A 21 8.15 -4.11 0.04
CA VAL A 21 8.16 -5.44 -0.61
C VAL A 21 9.19 -6.35 0.05
N PHE A 22 10.39 -5.85 0.33
CA PHE A 22 11.43 -6.62 1.01
C PHE A 22 10.98 -7.09 2.40
N ARG A 23 10.38 -6.19 3.20
CA ARG A 23 9.83 -6.54 4.52
C ARG A 23 8.71 -7.56 4.40
N ALA A 24 7.78 -7.37 3.46
CA ALA A 24 6.67 -8.28 3.24
C ALA A 24 7.13 -9.70 2.86
N PHE A 25 8.18 -9.80 2.03
CA PHE A 25 8.77 -11.08 1.64
C PHE A 25 9.33 -11.87 2.83
N HIS A 26 9.95 -11.19 3.80
CA HIS A 26 10.60 -11.85 4.94
C HIS A 26 9.71 -11.97 6.21
N ALA A 27 8.58 -11.26 6.27
CA ALA A 27 7.75 -11.21 7.49
C ALA A 27 6.66 -12.30 7.56
N LEU A 28 6.20 -12.79 6.41
CA LEU A 28 5.08 -13.73 6.34
C LEU A 28 5.57 -15.16 6.08
N PRO A 29 4.85 -16.20 6.56
CA PRO A 29 5.10 -17.57 6.14
C PRO A 29 4.93 -17.69 4.61
N PRO A 30 5.52 -18.72 3.96
CA PRO A 30 5.36 -18.92 2.52
C PRO A 30 3.88 -18.97 2.12
N LEU A 31 3.46 -17.99 1.33
CA LEU A 31 2.13 -17.90 0.76
C LEU A 31 2.23 -18.12 -0.74
N THR A 32 1.54 -19.15 -1.23
CA THR A 32 1.48 -19.49 -2.65
C THR A 32 0.05 -19.41 -3.16
N ARG A 33 -0.10 -19.07 -4.43
CA ARG A 33 -1.39 -19.10 -5.11
C ARG A 33 -1.78 -20.55 -5.39
N ALA A 34 -3.02 -20.92 -5.05
CA ALA A 34 -3.48 -22.30 -5.15
C ALA A 34 -3.52 -22.85 -6.59
N SER A 35 -3.70 -22.00 -7.61
CA SER A 35 -3.86 -22.42 -9.00
C SER A 35 -2.57 -22.90 -9.67
N ASP A 36 -1.41 -22.38 -9.26
CA ASP A 36 -0.13 -22.60 -9.94
C ASP A 36 1.09 -22.60 -9.02
N GLY A 37 0.89 -22.48 -7.71
CA GLY A 37 1.97 -22.49 -6.72
C GLY A 37 2.84 -21.23 -6.70
N LEU A 38 2.50 -20.17 -7.45
CA LEU A 38 3.35 -18.97 -7.49
C LEU A 38 3.42 -18.31 -6.09
N PRO A 39 4.61 -17.99 -5.57
CA PRO A 39 4.74 -17.22 -4.34
C PRO A 39 4.15 -15.82 -4.49
N VAL A 40 3.24 -15.45 -3.59
CA VAL A 40 2.50 -14.17 -3.62
C VAL A 40 2.60 -13.39 -2.31
N GLY A 41 3.28 -13.91 -1.30
CA GLY A 41 3.35 -13.32 0.05
C GLY A 41 3.84 -11.87 0.07
N ALA A 42 4.88 -11.54 -0.70
CA ALA A 42 5.42 -10.17 -0.75
C ALA A 42 4.43 -9.17 -1.34
N VAL A 43 3.73 -9.56 -2.43
CA VAL A 43 2.71 -8.70 -3.07
C VAL A 43 1.52 -8.53 -2.14
N ALA A 44 1.01 -9.63 -1.56
CA ALA A 44 -0.10 -9.59 -0.62
C ALA A 44 0.21 -8.72 0.61
N GLY A 45 1.40 -8.89 1.20
CA GLY A 45 1.85 -8.09 2.34
C GLY A 45 2.01 -6.60 2.00
N PHE A 46 2.59 -6.28 0.84
CA PHE A 46 2.71 -4.90 0.36
C PHE A 46 1.33 -4.24 0.19
N CYS A 47 0.43 -4.89 -0.54
CA CYS A 47 -0.93 -4.41 -0.77
C CYS A 47 -1.70 -4.22 0.55
N ASN A 48 -1.56 -5.15 1.51
CA ASN A 48 -2.21 -5.04 2.82
C ASN A 48 -1.70 -3.84 3.62
N MET A 49 -0.39 -3.55 3.58
CA MET A 49 0.17 -2.38 4.25
C MET A 49 -0.35 -1.07 3.64
N LEU A 50 -0.43 -1.00 2.31
CA LEU A 50 -0.99 0.16 1.62
C LEU A 50 -2.48 0.31 1.91
N PHE A 51 -3.24 -0.77 1.86
CA PHE A 51 -4.67 -0.77 2.17
C PHE A 51 -4.94 -0.30 3.60
N LYS A 52 -4.14 -0.77 4.57
CA LYS A 52 -4.23 -0.31 5.96
C LYS A 52 -3.99 1.21 6.08
N LEU A 53 -2.97 1.74 5.40
CA LEU A 53 -2.72 3.19 5.38
C LEU A 53 -3.95 3.94 4.83
N LEU A 54 -4.51 3.49 3.70
CA LEU A 54 -5.68 4.12 3.09
C LEU A 54 -6.91 4.07 4.01
N GLU A 55 -7.11 2.96 4.71
CA GLU A 55 -8.17 2.80 5.69
C GLU A 55 -7.97 3.71 6.91
N GLU A 56 -6.74 4.00 7.32
CA GLU A 56 -6.46 4.91 8.43
C GLU A 56 -6.64 6.39 8.03
N LEU A 57 -6.36 6.73 6.77
CA LEU A 57 -6.52 8.07 6.21
C LEU A 57 -8.00 8.40 5.91
N LYS A 58 -8.75 8.78 6.96
CA LYS A 58 -10.17 9.17 6.87
C LYS A 58 -10.38 10.69 6.95
N GLY A 59 -11.58 11.14 6.60
CA GLY A 59 -11.97 12.55 6.69
C GLY A 59 -11.11 13.46 5.80
N GLY A 60 -10.61 14.55 6.37
CA GLY A 60 -9.76 15.52 5.67
C GLY A 60 -8.38 15.00 5.25
N GLN A 61 -7.98 13.81 5.72
CA GLN A 61 -6.70 13.18 5.35
C GLN A 61 -6.83 12.16 4.21
N ARG A 62 -8.04 11.96 3.66
CA ARG A 62 -8.26 11.03 2.55
C ARG A 62 -7.38 11.40 1.36
N PRO A 63 -6.74 10.42 0.69
CA PRO A 63 -6.00 10.68 -0.54
C PRO A 63 -6.90 11.30 -1.60
N THR A 64 -6.41 12.38 -2.20
CA THR A 64 -7.10 13.12 -3.24
C THR A 64 -6.58 12.78 -4.65
N HIS A 65 -5.46 12.04 -4.71
CA HIS A 65 -4.74 11.65 -5.92
C HIS A 65 -4.24 10.20 -5.76
N PHE A 66 -4.18 9.44 -6.86
CA PHE A 66 -3.68 8.07 -6.93
C PHE A 66 -2.75 7.90 -8.13
#